data_AF-A0ABD7Z0W6-F1
#
_entry.id   AF-A0ABD7Z0W6-F1
#
_cell.length_a   1.000
_cell.length_b   1.000
_cell.length_c   1.000
_cell.angle_alpha   90.00
_cell.angle_beta   90.00
_cell.angle_gamma   90.00
#
_symmetry.space_group_name_H-M   'P 1'
#
loop_
_entity.id
_entity.type
_entity.pdbx_description
1 polymer ?
#
loop_
_entity_poly.entity_id
_entity_poly.type
_entity_poly.pdbx_seq_one_letter_code
_entity_poly.pdbx_strand_id
1 'polypeptide(L)'
;MKYYLNSNDKMVYAFDSEELANKWFEQLLEGNEAFRIMTDKEISRHLQPEKYMTKSEKLLRKRKDAICLARHQFLTMAELSFDKNKDALILVTEKNFEGKSLIKLRNYLQESQSFSLVSEELWNLLTNILKIDPDKLFNSWEEAQEF
;
A
#
# COMPACT_ATOMS: atom_id res chain seq x y z
N MET A 1 -2.98 -2.11 -30.26
CA MET A 1 -1.76 -2.20 -29.43
C MET A 1 -1.47 -3.66 -29.10
N LYS A 2 -0.25 -4.12 -29.33
CA LYS A 2 0.27 -5.45 -29.05
C LYS A 2 1.27 -5.34 -27.90
N TYR A 3 1.23 -6.30 -26.97
CA TYR A 3 2.06 -6.28 -25.77
C TYR A 3 3.01 -7.48 -25.75
N TYR A 4 4.25 -7.22 -25.37
CA TYR A 4 5.34 -8.20 -25.33
C TYR A 4 5.98 -8.17 -23.95
N LEU A 5 6.22 -9.34 -23.36
CA LEU A 5 7.00 -9.50 -22.15
C LEU A 5 8.44 -9.86 -22.54
N ASN A 6 9.40 -9.09 -22.04
CA ASN A 6 10.81 -9.44 -22.15
C ASN A 6 11.20 -10.36 -20.97
N SER A 7 11.73 -11.53 -21.31
CA SER A 7 12.11 -12.56 -20.35
C SER A 7 13.37 -12.21 -19.56
N ASN A 8 14.22 -11.33 -20.09
CA ASN A 8 15.50 -10.93 -19.51
C ASN A 8 15.33 -9.89 -18.39
N ASP A 9 14.56 -8.83 -18.64
CA ASP A 9 14.36 -7.72 -17.69
C ASP A 9 13.00 -7.77 -16.96
N LYS A 10 12.10 -8.69 -17.34
CA LYS A 10 10.72 -8.81 -16.85
C LYS A 10 9.83 -7.59 -17.11
N MET A 11 10.20 -6.75 -18.09
CA MET A 11 9.43 -5.56 -18.48
C MET A 11 8.43 -5.86 -19.60
N VAL A 12 7.38 -5.04 -19.65
CA VAL A 12 6.32 -5.11 -20.66
C VAL A 12 6.48 -3.96 -21.66
N TYR A 13 6.47 -4.30 -22.94
CA TYR A 13 6.60 -3.38 -24.06
C TYR A 13 5.32 -3.38 -24.90
N ALA A 14 4.91 -2.20 -25.37
CA ALA A 14 3.68 -2.02 -26.13
C ALA A 14 3.98 -1.38 -27.50
N PHE A 15 3.40 -1.94 -28.56
CA PHE A 15 3.59 -1.47 -29.94
C PHE A 15 2.25 -1.35 -30.66
N ASP A 16 2.13 -0.40 -31.58
CA ASP A 16 0.89 -0.22 -32.35
C ASP A 16 0.64 -1.38 -33.33
N SER A 17 1.71 -1.94 -33.89
CA SER A 17 1.67 -3.11 -34.78
C SER A 17 2.82 -4.08 -34.50
N GLU A 18 2.65 -5.32 -34.94
CA GLU A 18 3.70 -6.36 -34.87
C GLU A 18 4.92 -6.00 -35.74
N GLU A 19 4.70 -5.32 -36.87
CA GLU A 19 5.78 -4.85 -37.75
C GLU A 19 6.70 -3.85 -37.04
N LEU A 20 6.14 -2.94 -36.24
CA LEU A 20 6.92 -1.99 -35.45
C LEU A 20 7.69 -2.69 -34.33
N ALA A 21 7.08 -3.69 -33.68
CA ALA A 21 7.75 -4.51 -32.68
C ALA A 21 8.96 -5.24 -33.28
N ASN A 22 8.77 -5.92 -34.42
CA ASN A 22 9.82 -6.68 -35.09
C ASN A 22 10.98 -5.78 -35.55
N LYS A 23 10.70 -4.61 -36.13
CA LYS A 23 11.75 -3.62 -36.49
C LYS A 23 12.57 -3.18 -35.29
N TRP A 24 11.94 -3.04 -34.12
CA TRP A 24 12.63 -2.67 -32.90
C TRP A 24 13.46 -3.84 -32.34
N PHE A 25 12.93 -5.07 -32.38
CA PHE A 25 13.67 -6.27 -31.97
C PHE A 25 14.91 -6.54 -32.83
N GLU A 26 14.85 -6.27 -34.14
CA GLU A 26 15.99 -6.40 -35.06
C GLU A 26 17.14 -5.43 -34.74
N GLN A 27 16.87 -4.33 -34.04
CA GLN A 27 17.89 -3.35 -33.62
C GLN A 27 18.59 -3.75 -32.32
N LEU A 28 18.07 -4.75 -31.59
CA LEU A 28 18.63 -5.21 -30.32
C LEU A 28 19.70 -6.28 -30.56
N LEU A 29 20.85 -6.12 -29.89
CA LEU A 29 21.98 -7.06 -29.93
C LEU A 29 21.63 -8.47 -29.41
N GLU A 30 20.59 -8.59 -28.57
CA GLU A 30 20.15 -9.85 -27.94
C GLU A 30 19.09 -10.61 -28.77
N GLY A 31 18.66 -10.08 -29.92
CA GLY A 31 17.68 -10.72 -30.80
C GLY A 31 16.26 -10.81 -30.23
N ASN A 32 15.34 -11.36 -31.04
CA ASN A 32 13.90 -11.44 -30.75
C ASN A 32 13.55 -12.54 -29.72
N GLU A 33 14.51 -13.39 -29.34
CA GLU A 33 14.25 -14.59 -28.52
C GLU A 33 13.82 -14.29 -27.08
N ALA A 34 14.17 -13.10 -26.57
CA ALA A 34 13.77 -12.68 -25.23
C ALA A 34 12.30 -12.23 -25.14
N PHE A 35 11.67 -11.88 -26.26
CA PHE A 35 10.35 -11.26 -26.31
C PHE A 35 9.25 -12.28 -26.62
N ARG A 36 8.21 -12.29 -25.78
CA ARG A 36 7.03 -13.14 -26.00
C ARG A 36 5.77 -12.28 -26.00
N ILE A 37 4.89 -12.52 -26.98
CA ILE A 37 3.54 -11.93 -26.99
C ILE A 37 2.79 -12.33 -25.72
N MET A 38 2.22 -11.33 -25.04
CA MET A 38 1.39 -11.54 -23.87
C MET A 38 -0.01 -12.00 -24.27
N THR A 39 -0.59 -12.93 -23.50
CA THR A 39 -1.99 -13.34 -23.62
C THR A 39 -2.94 -12.23 -23.15
N ASP A 40 -4.20 -12.27 -23.58
CA ASP A 40 -5.22 -11.29 -23.15
C ASP A 40 -5.35 -11.22 -21.63
N LYS A 41 -5.20 -12.35 -20.93
CA LYS A 41 -5.23 -12.41 -19.46
C LYS A 41 -4.02 -11.71 -18.85
N GLU A 42 -2.83 -11.86 -19.42
CA GLU A 42 -1.61 -11.20 -18.96
C GLU A 42 -1.67 -9.70 -19.23
N ILE A 43 -2.16 -9.31 -20.40
CA ILE A 43 -2.41 -7.89 -20.76
C ILE A 43 -3.39 -7.28 -19.78
N SER A 44 -4.54 -7.93 -19.54
CA SER A 44 -5.54 -7.47 -18.58
C SER A 44 -4.96 -7.35 -17.17
N ARG A 45 -4.14 -8.31 -16.72
CA ARG A 45 -3.48 -8.25 -15.41
C ARG A 45 -2.46 -7.11 -15.31
N HIS A 46 -1.75 -6.80 -16.39
CA HIS A 46 -0.79 -5.70 -16.45
C HIS A 46 -1.48 -4.33 -16.47
N LEU A 47 -2.54 -4.18 -17.28
CA LEU A 47 -3.27 -2.92 -17.43
C LEU A 47 -4.23 -2.64 -16.28
N GLN A 48 -4.81 -3.69 -15.68
CA GLN A 48 -5.83 -3.59 -14.64
C GLN A 48 -5.50 -4.52 -13.46
N PRO A 49 -4.34 -4.34 -12.80
CA PRO A 49 -3.88 -5.24 -11.75
C PRO A 49 -4.87 -5.32 -10.58
N GLU A 50 -5.60 -4.26 -10.28
CA GLU A 50 -6.65 -4.21 -9.26
C GLU A 50 -7.78 -5.24 -9.44
N LYS A 51 -8.06 -5.69 -10.67
CA LYS A 51 -9.06 -6.75 -10.92
C LYS A 51 -8.59 -8.11 -10.43
N TYR A 52 -7.28 -8.31 -10.31
CA TYR A 52 -6.66 -9.59 -9.97
C TYR A 52 -6.07 -9.61 -8.56
N MET A 53 -6.09 -8.48 -7.85
CA MET A 53 -5.67 -8.39 -6.46
C MET A 53 -6.67 -9.10 -5.54
N THR A 54 -6.15 -9.87 -4.60
CA THR A 54 -6.87 -10.37 -3.44
C THR A 54 -7.38 -9.22 -2.56
N LYS A 55 -8.35 -9.49 -1.68
CA LYS A 55 -8.84 -8.49 -0.73
C LYS A 55 -7.70 -7.92 0.15
N SER A 56 -6.77 -8.78 0.57
CA SER A 56 -5.62 -8.37 1.38
C SER A 56 -4.65 -7.47 0.62
N GLU A 57 -4.39 -7.76 -0.66
CA GLU A 57 -3.56 -6.89 -1.51
C GLU A 57 -4.22 -5.54 -1.77
N LYS A 58 -5.54 -5.51 -2.00
CA LYS A 58 -6.31 -4.27 -2.14
C LYS A 58 -6.23 -3.41 -0.87
N LEU A 59 -6.39 -4.04 0.30
CA LEU A 59 -6.28 -3.35 1.58
C LEU A 59 -4.87 -2.80 1.80
N LEU A 60 -3.84 -3.60 1.56
CA LEU A 60 -2.46 -3.15 1.69
C LEU A 60 -2.15 -2.00 0.73
N ARG A 61 -2.65 -2.05 -0.51
CA ARG A 61 -2.53 -0.95 -1.46
C ARG A 61 -3.23 0.31 -0.94
N LYS A 62 -4.47 0.21 -0.48
CA LYS A 62 -5.21 1.35 0.12
C LYS A 62 -4.45 1.96 1.31
N ARG A 63 -3.84 1.13 2.17
CA ARG A 63 -2.97 1.58 3.30
C ARG A 63 -1.70 2.30 2.83
N LYS A 64 -1.10 1.86 1.72
CA LYS A 64 0.09 2.49 1.12
C LYS A 64 -0.23 3.80 0.41
N ASP A 65 -1.39 3.87 -0.22
CA ASP A 65 -1.85 5.05 -0.95
C ASP A 65 -2.40 6.13 0.01
N ALA A 66 -2.74 5.75 1.25
CA ALA A 66 -3.13 6.70 2.29
C ALA A 66 -1.95 7.59 2.70
N ILE A 67 -2.20 8.90 2.74
CA ILE A 67 -1.22 9.91 3.13
C ILE A 67 -0.81 9.72 4.59
N CYS A 68 0.46 9.97 4.89
CA CYS A 68 0.94 9.95 6.27
C CYS A 68 0.44 11.19 7.02
N LEU A 69 -0.05 11.01 8.25
CA LEU A 69 -0.47 12.11 9.10
C LEU A 69 0.70 12.65 9.92
N ALA A 70 0.76 13.96 10.11
CA ALA A 70 1.62 14.55 11.11
C ALA A 70 1.15 14.15 12.52
N ARG A 71 2.04 14.26 13.51
CA ARG A 71 1.74 13.89 14.89
C ARG A 71 0.49 14.56 15.46
N HIS A 72 0.32 15.87 15.24
CA HIS A 72 -0.85 16.59 15.74
C HIS A 72 -2.13 16.11 15.05
N GLN A 73 -2.13 15.97 13.72
CA GLN A 73 -3.25 15.43 12.94
C GLN A 73 -3.71 14.07 13.45
N PHE A 74 -2.77 13.14 13.65
CA PHE A 74 -3.08 11.81 14.17
C PHE A 74 -3.68 11.86 15.58
N LEU A 75 -3.07 12.63 16.49
CA LEU A 75 -3.55 12.70 17.88
C LEU A 75 -4.90 13.43 17.99
N THR A 76 -5.11 14.52 17.24
CA THR A 76 -6.38 15.23 17.16
C THR A 76 -7.48 14.32 16.64
N MET A 77 -7.22 13.58 15.56
CA MET A 77 -8.18 12.62 15.03
C MET A 77 -8.47 11.48 16.02
N ALA A 78 -7.45 10.94 16.69
CA ALA A 78 -7.64 9.88 17.68
C ALA A 78 -8.52 10.34 18.86
N GLU A 79 -8.36 11.59 19.30
CA GLU A 79 -9.19 12.18 20.34
C GLU A 79 -10.62 12.43 19.86
N LEU A 80 -10.80 13.06 18.69
CA LEU A 80 -12.13 13.44 18.18
C LEU A 80 -12.95 12.25 17.67
N SER A 81 -12.30 11.33 16.94
CA SER A 81 -12.98 10.24 16.24
C SER A 81 -13.09 8.98 17.09
N PHE A 82 -12.12 8.74 17.98
CA PHE A 82 -12.03 7.48 18.74
C PHE A 82 -12.10 7.65 20.26
N ASP A 83 -12.17 8.90 20.75
CA ASP A 83 -12.13 9.22 22.19
C ASP A 83 -10.90 8.59 22.87
N LYS A 84 -9.74 8.67 22.20
CA LYS A 84 -8.45 8.16 22.69
C LYS A 84 -7.38 9.23 22.54
N ASN A 85 -7.06 9.87 23.66
CA ASN A 85 -5.85 10.69 23.75
C ASN A 85 -4.57 9.85 23.73
N LYS A 86 -3.43 10.52 23.62
CA LYS A 86 -2.10 9.87 23.59
C LYS A 86 -1.92 8.85 24.72
N ASP A 87 -2.25 9.22 25.96
CA ASP A 87 -2.01 8.37 27.13
C ASP A 87 -2.92 7.15 27.12
N ALA A 88 -4.18 7.30 26.67
CA ALA A 88 -5.08 6.18 26.46
C ALA A 88 -4.57 5.22 25.38
N LEU A 89 -4.01 5.73 24.28
CA LEU A 89 -3.39 4.88 23.24
C LEU A 89 -2.18 4.11 23.76
N ILE A 90 -1.33 4.74 24.58
CA ILE A 90 -0.18 4.10 25.21
C ILE A 90 -0.65 3.00 26.18
N LEU A 91 -1.61 3.30 27.05
CA LEU A 91 -2.13 2.34 28.02
C LEU A 91 -2.76 1.11 27.33
N VAL A 92 -3.54 1.33 26.27
CA VAL A 92 -4.08 0.23 25.47
C VAL A 92 -2.97 -0.57 24.81
N THR A 93 -1.92 0.09 24.32
CA THR A 93 -0.75 -0.59 23.72
C THR A 93 -0.04 -1.47 24.75
N GLU A 94 0.26 -0.94 25.94
CA GLU A 94 0.93 -1.68 27.02
C GLU A 94 0.12 -2.86 27.55
N LYS A 95 -1.21 -2.79 27.48
CA LYS A 95 -2.09 -3.88 27.90
C LYS A 95 -2.21 -5.01 26.86
N ASN A 96 -2.01 -4.73 25.57
CA ASN A 96 -2.36 -5.67 24.48
C ASN A 96 -1.17 -6.14 23.64
N PHE A 97 0.01 -5.54 23.81
CA PHE A 97 1.21 -5.91 23.09
C PHE A 97 2.32 -6.29 24.07
N GLU A 98 3.21 -7.20 23.64
CA GLU A 98 4.35 -7.65 24.43
C GLU A 98 5.64 -7.64 23.60
N GLY A 99 6.78 -7.72 24.29
CA GLY A 99 8.10 -7.86 23.67
C GLY A 99 8.42 -6.77 22.64
N LYS A 100 8.92 -7.19 21.46
CA LYS A 100 9.37 -6.28 20.41
C LYS A 100 8.24 -5.40 19.86
N SER A 101 7.04 -5.94 19.69
CA SER A 101 5.90 -5.21 19.11
C SER A 101 5.44 -4.08 20.05
N LEU A 102 5.41 -4.36 21.37
CA LEU A 102 5.15 -3.33 22.37
C LEU A 102 6.14 -2.17 22.27
N ILE A 103 7.44 -2.47 22.31
CA ILE A 103 8.48 -1.44 22.30
C ILE A 103 8.37 -0.58 21.04
N LYS A 104 8.22 -1.21 19.87
CA LYS A 104 8.06 -0.47 18.60
C LYS A 104 6.86 0.46 18.62
N LEU A 105 5.68 -0.06 18.94
CA LEU A 105 4.45 0.71 18.86
C LEU A 105 4.40 1.81 19.92
N ARG A 106 4.85 1.51 21.14
CA ARG A 106 4.94 2.50 22.22
C ARG A 106 5.87 3.65 21.81
N ASN A 107 7.08 3.35 21.34
CA ASN A 107 8.01 4.38 20.89
C ASN A 107 7.46 5.15 19.67
N TYR A 108 6.78 4.46 18.75
CA TYR A 108 6.14 5.09 17.59
C TYR A 108 5.07 6.11 18.02
N LEU A 109 4.20 5.75 18.97
CA LEU A 109 3.20 6.66 19.54
C LEU A 109 3.84 7.81 20.34
N GLN A 110 4.94 7.55 21.04
CA GLN A 110 5.60 8.56 21.90
C GLN A 110 6.42 9.57 21.11
N GLU A 111 7.16 9.13 20.09
CA GLU A 111 8.27 9.91 19.51
C GLU A 111 8.06 10.24 18.03
N SER A 112 7.23 9.48 17.30
CA SER A 112 7.08 9.70 15.86
C SER A 112 6.47 11.06 15.55
N GLN A 113 7.02 11.69 14.52
CA GLN A 113 6.52 12.93 13.93
C GLN A 113 5.47 12.66 12.85
N SER A 114 5.42 11.43 12.32
CA SER A 114 4.52 11.04 11.25
C SER A 114 3.98 9.62 11.42
N PHE A 115 2.70 9.44 11.12
CA PHE A 115 1.95 8.20 11.28
C PHE A 115 1.51 7.67 9.92
N SER A 116 1.66 6.37 9.68
CA SER A 116 1.27 5.72 8.43
C SER A 116 0.46 4.46 8.74
N LEU A 117 -0.62 4.26 7.97
CA LEU A 117 -1.41 3.03 8.03
C LEU A 117 -0.64 1.80 7.53
N VAL A 118 0.54 1.96 6.92
CA VAL A 118 1.43 0.84 6.55
C VAL A 118 2.10 0.20 7.78
N SER A 119 2.19 0.90 8.91
CA SER A 119 2.67 0.29 10.17
C SER A 119 1.71 -0.84 10.60
N GLU A 120 2.21 -2.08 10.59
CA GLU A 120 1.41 -3.25 10.98
C GLU A 120 0.98 -3.18 12.45
N GLU A 121 1.87 -2.75 13.34
CA GLU A 121 1.56 -2.63 14.76
C GLU A 121 0.48 -1.55 15.01
N LEU A 122 0.57 -0.40 14.35
CA LEU A 122 -0.45 0.66 14.44
C LEU A 122 -1.78 0.20 13.84
N TRP A 123 -1.75 -0.42 12.65
CA TRP A 123 -2.95 -0.95 12.02
C TRP A 123 -3.66 -1.97 12.92
N ASN A 124 -2.90 -2.87 13.54
CA ASN A 124 -3.42 -3.86 14.48
C ASN A 124 -4.02 -3.20 15.73
N LEU A 125 -3.38 -2.17 16.29
CA LEU A 125 -3.92 -1.41 17.42
C LEU A 125 -5.27 -0.81 17.07
N LEU A 126 -5.37 -0.10 15.93
CA LEU A 126 -6.59 0.61 15.55
C LEU A 126 -7.72 -0.35 15.19
N THR A 127 -7.45 -1.37 14.39
CA THR A 127 -8.50 -2.25 13.85
C THR A 127 -8.83 -3.44 14.74
N ASN A 128 -7.82 -4.15 15.24
CA ASN A 128 -8.04 -5.40 15.97
C ASN A 128 -8.18 -5.20 17.48
N ILE A 129 -7.49 -4.22 18.07
CA ILE A 129 -7.56 -3.95 19.51
C ILE A 129 -8.66 -2.93 19.82
N LEU A 130 -8.63 -1.76 19.18
CA LEU A 130 -9.64 -0.72 19.36
C LEU A 130 -10.95 -0.98 18.60
N LYS A 131 -10.99 -2.02 17.77
CA LYS A 131 -12.19 -2.44 17.00
C LYS A 131 -12.73 -1.35 16.08
N ILE A 132 -11.85 -0.48 15.57
CA ILE A 132 -12.23 0.54 14.60
C ILE A 132 -12.42 -0.15 13.25
N ASP A 133 -13.60 0.05 12.66
CA ASP A 133 -13.91 -0.43 11.32
C ASP A 133 -12.93 0.18 10.30
N PRO A 134 -12.33 -0.61 9.39
CA PRO A 134 -11.36 -0.10 8.43
C PRO A 134 -11.88 1.05 7.57
N ASP A 135 -13.14 1.02 7.12
CA ASP A 135 -13.67 2.09 6.25
C ASP A 135 -13.87 3.37 7.06
N LYS A 136 -14.36 3.27 8.31
CA LYS A 136 -14.39 4.42 9.23
C LYS A 136 -12.99 4.97 9.50
N LEU A 137 -12.01 4.09 9.72
CA LEU A 137 -10.63 4.50 9.95
C LEU A 137 -10.09 5.29 8.77
N PHE A 138 -10.30 4.84 7.53
CA PHE A 138 -9.87 5.58 6.34
C PHE A 138 -10.55 6.95 6.23
N ASN A 139 -11.85 7.04 6.48
CA ASN A 139 -12.55 8.33 6.42
C ASN A 139 -12.00 9.32 7.46
N SER A 140 -11.86 8.89 8.73
CA SER A 140 -11.24 9.74 9.77
C SER A 140 -9.80 10.11 9.43
N TRP A 141 -9.06 9.21 8.77
CA TRP A 141 -7.69 9.45 8.33
C TRP A 141 -7.60 10.50 7.22
N GLU A 142 -8.57 10.53 6.30
CA GLU A 142 -8.69 11.54 5.26
C GLU A 142 -9.08 12.89 5.86
N GLU A 143 -10.09 12.93 6.72
CA GLU A 143 -10.52 14.14 7.45
C GLU A 143 -9.38 14.75 8.27
N ALA A 144 -8.53 13.91 8.86
CA ALA A 144 -7.42 14.36 9.69
C ALA A 144 -6.36 15.19 8.96
N GLN A 145 -6.32 15.13 7.62
CA GLN A 145 -5.39 15.93 6.82
C GLN A 145 -5.72 17.42 6.84
N GLU A 146 -6.93 17.78 7.22
CA GLU A 146 -7.41 19.17 7.28
C GLU A 146 -7.05 19.88 8.59
N PHE A 147 -6.53 19.15 9.58
CA PHE A 147 -6.02 19.70 10.85
C PHE A 147 -4.57 20.19 10.70
#